data_AF-B9F7B0-F1
#
_entry.id   AF-B9F7B0-F1
#
_cell.length_a   1.000
_cell.length_b   1.000
_cell.length_c   1.000
_cell.angle_alpha   90.00
_cell.angle_beta   90.00
_cell.angle_gamma   90.00
#
_symmetry.space_group_name_H-M   'P 1'
#
loop_
_entity.id
_entity.type
_entity.pdbx_description
1 polymer ?
#
loop_
_entity_poly.entity_id
_entity_poly.type
_entity_poly.pdbx_seq_one_letter_code
_entity_poly.pdbx_strand_id
1 'polypeptide(L)'
;MSSSTIRKALGAVKDQTSIGLAKVTSNIAPELDVLIVKATSHDDEPAEERHIREILHLTSGSRAHVAAAVAGCSRRLSRTRDYVVALKSLMLVHRLLADGDPSFHRELLHATRRGTRLLNLSDFRDEAHSGSWDHSAFVRTYALYLDQRLEFFLHERKQGSGSNASSSAKWPVTA
;
A
#
# COMPACT_ATOMS: atom_id res chain seq x y z
N MET A 1 -23.67 1.23 9.36
CA MET A 1 -24.87 1.51 8.54
C MET A 1 -24.80 0.61 7.32
N SER A 2 -25.85 -0.15 6.99
CA SER A 2 -25.82 -1.01 5.80
C SER A 2 -25.87 -0.15 4.53
N SER A 3 -24.90 -0.37 3.64
CA SER A 3 -24.89 0.22 2.29
C SER A 3 -26.13 -0.22 1.49
N SER A 4 -26.78 0.71 0.79
CA SER A 4 -27.99 0.40 0.01
C SER A 4 -27.67 -0.54 -1.16
N THR A 5 -28.63 -1.37 -1.57
CA THR A 5 -28.47 -2.34 -2.68
C THR A 5 -27.96 -1.67 -3.96
N ILE A 6 -28.41 -0.45 -4.24
CA ILE A 6 -27.97 0.34 -5.41
C ILE A 6 -26.49 0.71 -5.29
N ARG A 7 -26.01 1.11 -4.11
CA ARG A 7 -24.60 1.45 -3.89
C ARG A 7 -23.71 0.23 -4.04
N LYS A 8 -24.11 -0.91 -3.47
CA LYS A 8 -23.40 -2.19 -3.64
C LYS A 8 -23.27 -2.58 -5.10
N ALA A 9 -24.36 -2.48 -5.87
CA ALA A 9 -24.34 -2.75 -7.30
C ALA A 9 -23.41 -1.79 -8.06
N LEU A 10 -23.45 -0.49 -7.76
CA LEU A 10 -22.56 0.50 -8.37
C LEU A 10 -21.07 0.23 -8.04
N GLY A 11 -20.78 -0.13 -6.79
CA GLY A 11 -19.44 -0.53 -6.35
C GLY A 11 -18.92 -1.73 -7.15
N ALA A 12 -19.75 -2.77 -7.29
CA ALA A 12 -19.42 -3.94 -8.08
C ALA A 12 -19.13 -3.60 -9.56
N VAL A 13 -19.92 -2.73 -10.17
CA VAL A 13 -19.67 -2.27 -11.56
C VAL A 13 -18.35 -1.51 -11.65
N LYS A 14 -18.07 -0.58 -10.72
CA LYS A 14 -16.80 0.16 -10.67
C LYS A 14 -15.59 -0.78 -10.53
N ASP A 15 -15.71 -1.82 -9.73
CA ASP A 15 -14.66 -2.81 -9.56
C ASP A 15 -14.46 -3.63 -10.84
N GLN A 16 -15.54 -4.03 -11.53
CA GLN A 16 -15.42 -4.72 -12.83
C GLN A 16 -14.78 -3.84 -13.92
N THR A 17 -15.15 -2.57 -14.00
CA THR A 17 -14.48 -1.62 -14.91
C THR A 17 -13.01 -1.47 -14.57
N SER A 18 -12.67 -1.39 -13.27
CA SER A 18 -11.28 -1.29 -12.81
C SER A 18 -10.48 -2.55 -13.16
N ILE A 19 -11.06 -3.74 -13.04
CA ILE A 19 -10.46 -5.01 -13.46
C ILE A 19 -10.22 -5.04 -14.98
N GLY A 20 -11.22 -4.61 -15.77
CA GLY A 20 -11.08 -4.53 -17.22
C GLY A 20 -9.95 -3.59 -17.65
N LEU A 21 -9.87 -2.40 -17.05
CA LEU A 21 -8.79 -1.45 -17.29
C LEU A 21 -7.43 -1.98 -16.87
N ALA A 22 -7.33 -2.65 -15.71
CA ALA A 22 -6.09 -3.25 -15.23
C ALA A 22 -5.52 -4.26 -16.24
N LYS A 23 -6.38 -5.12 -16.80
CA LYS A 23 -5.97 -6.12 -17.79
C LYS A 23 -5.43 -5.54 -19.10
N VAL A 24 -5.87 -4.34 -19.49
CA VAL A 24 -5.54 -3.74 -20.79
C VAL A 24 -4.41 -2.69 -20.68
N THR A 25 -4.30 -2.02 -19.54
CA THR A 25 -3.33 -0.91 -19.35
C THR A 25 -2.03 -1.34 -18.67
N SER A 26 -2.02 -2.48 -17.98
CA SER A 26 -0.85 -2.96 -17.26
C SER A 26 0.02 -3.83 -18.14
N ASN A 27 1.18 -3.30 -18.54
CA ASN A 27 2.15 -4.02 -19.35
C ASN A 27 3.10 -4.91 -18.52
N ILE A 28 3.17 -4.71 -17.20
CA ILE A 28 4.15 -5.39 -16.32
C ILE A 28 3.51 -6.56 -15.58
N ALA A 29 2.38 -6.34 -14.91
CA ALA A 29 1.75 -7.34 -14.05
C ALA A 29 0.21 -7.13 -13.99
N PRO A 30 -0.52 -7.41 -15.09
CA PRO A 30 -1.96 -7.21 -15.15
C PRO A 30 -2.73 -8.04 -14.11
N GLU A 31 -2.26 -9.25 -13.81
CA GLU A 31 -2.82 -10.08 -12.75
C GLU A 31 -2.69 -9.43 -11.37
N LEU A 32 -1.53 -8.86 -11.06
CA LEU A 32 -1.27 -8.17 -9.80
C LEU A 32 -2.22 -6.97 -9.62
N ASP A 33 -2.41 -6.17 -10.67
CA ASP A 33 -3.36 -5.06 -10.64
C ASP A 33 -4.81 -5.54 -10.41
N VAL A 34 -5.21 -6.66 -11.01
CA VAL A 34 -6.52 -7.28 -10.76
C VAL A 34 -6.65 -7.71 -9.30
N LEU A 35 -5.62 -8.34 -8.73
CA LEU A 35 -5.62 -8.74 -7.33
C LEU A 35 -5.70 -7.54 -6.39
N ILE A 36 -5.01 -6.44 -6.69
CA ILE A 36 -5.11 -5.20 -5.92
C ILE A 36 -6.54 -4.65 -5.96
N VAL A 37 -7.21 -4.64 -7.12
CA VAL A 37 -8.62 -4.21 -7.22
C VAL A 37 -9.52 -5.12 -6.39
N LYS A 38 -9.33 -6.45 -6.46
CA LYS A 38 -10.12 -7.40 -5.66
C LYS A 38 -9.90 -7.24 -4.15
N ALA A 39 -8.66 -7.08 -3.71
CA ALA A 39 -8.31 -6.86 -2.31
C ALA A 39 -8.82 -5.50 -1.78
N THR A 40 -9.12 -4.56 -2.67
CA THR A 40 -9.55 -3.20 -2.32
C THR A 40 -10.93 -2.87 -2.87
N SER A 41 -11.78 -3.88 -3.05
CA SER A 41 -13.14 -3.72 -3.58
C SER A 41 -14.01 -2.82 -2.70
N HIS A 42 -15.11 -2.33 -3.27
CA HIS A 42 -16.12 -1.53 -2.57
C HIS A 42 -17.03 -2.37 -1.65
N ASP A 43 -16.73 -3.67 -1.48
CA ASP A 43 -17.45 -4.51 -0.53
C ASP A 43 -17.17 -4.04 0.91
N ASP A 44 -18.17 -4.02 1.78
CA ASP A 44 -18.01 -3.61 3.17
C ASP A 44 -17.26 -4.67 3.98
N GLU A 45 -17.21 -5.92 3.50
CA GLU A 45 -16.48 -7.01 4.14
C GLU A 45 -14.96 -6.83 4.06
N PRO A 46 -14.19 -7.35 5.04
CA PRO A 46 -12.73 -7.33 4.97
C PRO A 46 -12.19 -7.91 3.66
N ALA A 47 -11.02 -7.42 3.23
CA ALA A 47 -10.34 -7.96 2.06
C ALA A 47 -10.12 -9.47 2.22
N GLU A 48 -10.48 -10.26 1.20
CA GLU A 48 -10.26 -11.70 1.26
C GLU A 48 -8.75 -12.01 1.34
N GLU A 49 -8.36 -12.73 2.39
CA GLU A 49 -6.96 -13.00 2.69
C GLU A 49 -6.23 -13.75 1.55
N ARG A 50 -6.95 -14.52 0.74
CA ARG A 50 -6.40 -15.19 -0.44
C ARG A 50 -5.77 -14.19 -1.43
N HIS A 51 -6.36 -13.02 -1.61
CA HIS A 51 -5.84 -12.01 -2.54
C HIS A 51 -4.58 -11.35 -1.98
N ILE A 52 -4.56 -11.07 -0.68
CA ILE A 52 -3.39 -10.50 -0.02
C ILE A 52 -2.20 -11.46 -0.09
N ARG A 53 -2.42 -12.75 0.20
CA ARG A 53 -1.36 -13.78 0.11
C ARG A 53 -0.81 -13.92 -1.29
N GLU A 54 -1.67 -13.89 -2.31
CA GLU A 54 -1.22 -13.96 -3.70
C GLU A 54 -0.39 -12.72 -4.10
N ILE A 55 -0.80 -11.52 -3.66
CA ILE A 55 -0.02 -10.29 -3.88
C ILE A 55 1.36 -10.39 -3.21
N LEU A 56 1.42 -10.89 -1.98
CA LEU A 56 2.70 -11.13 -1.27
C LEU A 56 3.57 -12.13 -2.02
N HIS A 57 2.97 -13.21 -2.54
CA HIS A 57 3.66 -14.22 -3.33
C HIS A 57 4.26 -13.64 -4.63
N LEU A 58 3.45 -12.94 -5.43
CA LEU A 58 3.89 -12.35 -6.71
C LEU A 58 4.96 -11.27 -6.54
N THR A 59 4.92 -10.54 -5.43
CA THR A 59 5.92 -9.49 -5.14
C THR A 59 7.22 -10.04 -4.57
N SER A 60 7.22 -11.26 -4.03
CA SER A 60 8.41 -11.90 -3.45
C SER A 60 9.53 -12.07 -4.48
N GLY A 61 10.66 -11.41 -4.28
CA GLY A 61 11.83 -11.53 -5.15
C GLY A 61 11.72 -10.84 -6.51
N SER A 62 10.63 -10.10 -6.78
CA SER A 62 10.43 -9.43 -8.07
C SER A 62 10.27 -7.92 -7.95
N ARG A 63 11.35 -7.19 -8.22
CA ARG A 63 11.35 -5.71 -8.18
C ARG A 63 10.31 -5.08 -9.12
N ALA A 64 10.06 -5.70 -10.28
CA ALA A 64 9.06 -5.22 -11.23
C ALA A 64 7.64 -5.34 -10.65
N HIS A 65 7.32 -6.46 -9.98
CA HIS A 65 6.04 -6.64 -9.30
C HIS A 65 5.91 -5.74 -8.07
N VAL A 66 6.99 -5.51 -7.32
CA VAL A 66 7.01 -4.54 -6.21
C VAL A 66 6.69 -3.13 -6.71
N ALA A 67 7.34 -2.66 -7.78
CA ALA A 67 7.05 -1.36 -8.39
C ALA A 67 5.60 -1.28 -8.91
N ALA A 68 5.12 -2.36 -9.54
CA ALA A 68 3.74 -2.45 -10.00
C ALA A 68 2.75 -2.42 -8.82
N ALA A 69 3.04 -3.08 -7.71
CA ALA A 69 2.21 -3.07 -6.50
C ALA A 69 2.10 -1.67 -5.88
N VAL A 70 3.24 -0.98 -5.73
CA VAL A 70 3.27 0.41 -5.24
C VAL A 70 2.46 1.31 -6.17
N ALA A 71 2.64 1.19 -7.48
CA ALA A 71 1.90 1.99 -8.45
C ALA A 71 0.39 1.67 -8.45
N GLY A 72 0.01 0.40 -8.32
CA GLY A 72 -1.38 -0.05 -8.23
C GLY A 72 -2.07 0.49 -6.97
N CYS A 73 -1.43 0.37 -5.81
CA CYS A 73 -1.93 0.94 -4.56
C CYS A 73 -2.07 2.47 -4.65
N SER A 74 -1.06 3.15 -5.22
CA SER A 74 -1.13 4.60 -5.44
C SER A 74 -2.32 5.00 -6.31
N ARG A 75 -2.59 4.26 -7.39
CA ARG A 75 -3.72 4.53 -8.29
C ARG A 75 -5.07 4.34 -7.60
N ARG A 76 -5.22 3.32 -6.74
CA ARG A 76 -6.45 3.11 -5.97
C ARG A 76 -6.69 4.26 -5.00
N LEU A 77 -5.68 4.63 -4.23
CA LEU A 77 -5.75 5.71 -3.25
C LEU A 77 -6.00 7.08 -3.88
N SER A 78 -5.39 7.38 -5.03
CA SER A 78 -5.53 8.70 -5.66
C SER A 78 -6.87 8.93 -6.37
N ARG A 79 -7.63 7.87 -6.67
CA ARG A 79 -8.88 7.95 -7.44
C ARG A 79 -10.14 7.74 -6.61
N THR A 80 -10.01 7.16 -5.41
CA THR A 80 -11.17 6.85 -4.59
C THR A 80 -11.57 8.02 -3.69
N ARG A 81 -12.88 8.20 -3.53
CA ARG A 81 -13.50 9.01 -2.46
C ARG A 81 -14.40 8.13 -1.59
N ASP A 82 -14.12 6.84 -1.57
CA ASP A 82 -14.79 5.83 -0.77
C ASP A 82 -13.85 5.36 0.35
N TYR A 83 -14.24 5.54 1.61
CA TYR A 83 -13.40 5.18 2.75
C TYR A 83 -13.09 3.68 2.82
N VAL A 84 -13.98 2.81 2.35
CA VAL A 84 -13.80 1.35 2.39
C VAL A 84 -12.64 0.95 1.49
N VAL A 85 -12.65 1.45 0.26
CA VAL A 85 -11.57 1.24 -0.71
C VAL A 85 -10.26 1.85 -0.20
N ALA A 86 -10.30 3.07 0.34
CA ALA A 86 -9.12 3.75 0.86
C ALA A 86 -8.50 2.97 2.02
N LEU A 87 -9.32 2.55 2.99
CA LEU A 87 -8.88 1.79 4.15
C LEU A 87 -8.30 0.44 3.75
N LYS A 88 -8.98 -0.34 2.90
CA LYS A 88 -8.45 -1.62 2.39
C LYS A 88 -7.13 -1.44 1.65
N SER A 89 -6.98 -0.36 0.89
CA SER A 89 -5.73 -0.03 0.19
C SER A 89 -4.59 0.25 1.20
N LEU A 90 -4.86 1.02 2.25
CA LEU A 90 -3.88 1.25 3.33
C LEU A 90 -3.56 -0.03 4.10
N MET A 91 -4.54 -0.89 4.35
CA MET A 91 -4.31 -2.20 4.98
C MET A 91 -3.42 -3.09 4.09
N LEU A 92 -3.64 -3.12 2.78
CA LEU A 92 -2.78 -3.85 1.85
C LEU A 92 -1.34 -3.31 1.89
N VAL A 93 -1.15 -1.99 1.88
CA VAL A 93 0.17 -1.36 2.03
C VAL A 93 0.83 -1.74 3.36
N HIS A 94 0.08 -1.75 4.46
CA HIS A 94 0.58 -2.23 5.75
C HIS A 94 1.06 -3.67 5.64
N ARG A 95 0.24 -4.59 5.08
CA ARG A 95 0.61 -6.00 4.92
C ARG A 95 1.90 -6.15 4.10
N LEU A 96 2.05 -5.39 3.02
CA LEU A 96 3.26 -5.38 2.18
C LEU A 96 4.49 -4.84 2.92
N LEU A 97 4.32 -3.87 3.82
CA LEU A 97 5.40 -3.38 4.69
C LEU A 97 5.74 -4.36 5.83
N ALA A 98 4.77 -5.14 6.32
CA ALA A 98 4.99 -6.05 7.44
C ALA A 98 5.55 -7.41 7.00
N ASP A 99 4.99 -7.98 5.93
CA ASP A 99 5.20 -9.37 5.54
C ASP A 99 5.77 -9.51 4.11
N GLY A 100 5.86 -8.41 3.37
CA GLY A 100 6.27 -8.40 1.97
C GLY A 100 7.78 -8.36 1.76
N ASP A 101 8.17 -8.30 0.48
CA ASP A 101 9.57 -8.18 0.08
C ASP A 101 10.21 -6.90 0.67
N PRO A 102 11.43 -6.97 1.25
CA PRO A 102 12.09 -5.80 1.83
C PRO A 102 12.32 -4.64 0.85
N SER A 103 12.35 -4.91 -0.46
CA SER A 103 12.43 -3.87 -1.49
C SER A 103 11.18 -3.01 -1.58
N PHE A 104 10.03 -3.47 -1.07
CA PHE A 104 8.78 -2.70 -1.03
C PHE A 104 8.94 -1.40 -0.25
N HIS A 105 9.60 -1.43 0.90
CA HIS A 105 9.90 -0.21 1.68
C HIS A 105 10.67 0.81 0.85
N ARG A 106 11.72 0.36 0.14
CA ARG A 106 12.58 1.22 -0.67
C ARG A 106 11.80 1.81 -1.84
N GLU A 107 11.01 1.00 -2.53
CA GLU A 107 10.21 1.44 -3.67
C GLU A 107 9.14 2.44 -3.24
N LEU A 108 8.44 2.17 -2.12
CA LEU A 108 7.43 3.05 -1.56
C LEU A 108 8.02 4.42 -1.17
N LEU A 109 9.21 4.44 -0.58
CA LEU A 109 9.95 5.66 -0.27
C LEU A 109 10.36 6.42 -1.52
N HIS A 110 10.86 5.73 -2.54
CA HIS A 110 11.22 6.36 -3.81
C HIS A 110 10.01 7.01 -4.47
N ALA A 111 8.86 6.34 -4.46
CA ALA A 111 7.60 6.89 -4.92
C ALA A 111 7.23 8.15 -4.11
N THR A 112 7.19 8.05 -2.78
CA THR A 112 6.82 9.17 -1.90
C THR A 112 7.70 10.41 -2.11
N ARG A 113 9.02 10.23 -2.25
CA ARG A 113 9.98 11.33 -2.47
C ARG A 113 9.92 11.93 -3.87
N ARG A 114 9.49 11.19 -4.89
CA ARG A 114 9.29 11.70 -6.26
C ARG A 114 7.95 12.41 -6.45
N GLY A 115 7.22 12.67 -5.37
CA GLY A 115 5.93 13.34 -5.41
C GLY A 115 4.74 12.40 -5.61
N THR A 116 4.97 11.09 -5.64
CA THR A 116 3.88 10.10 -5.62
C THR A 116 3.30 10.08 -4.20
N ARG A 117 2.26 10.87 -3.98
CA ARG A 117 1.57 11.08 -2.68
C ARG A 117 0.80 9.85 -2.18
N LEU A 118 1.39 8.66 -2.22
CA LEU A 118 0.67 7.42 -1.90
C LEU A 118 0.06 7.47 -0.49
N LEU A 119 0.85 7.92 0.51
CA LEU A 119 0.41 8.03 1.90
C LEU A 119 -0.03 9.44 2.31
N ASN A 120 0.12 10.46 1.44
CA ASN A 120 -0.38 11.79 1.75
C ASN A 120 -1.87 11.88 1.41
N LEU A 121 -2.68 11.47 2.40
CA LEU A 121 -4.14 11.54 2.36
C LEU A 121 -4.71 12.67 3.20
N SER A 122 -3.93 13.71 3.55
CA SER A 122 -4.38 14.81 4.45
C SER A 122 -5.72 15.45 4.05
N ASP A 123 -5.99 15.54 2.75
CA ASP A 123 -7.23 16.09 2.18
C ASP A 123 -8.30 15.04 1.86
N PHE A 124 -8.08 13.76 2.22
CA PHE A 124 -9.04 12.70 1.96
C PHE A 124 -10.35 12.95 2.70
N ARG A 125 -11.44 12.86 1.95
CA ARG A 125 -12.81 12.94 2.44
C ARG A 125 -13.64 11.90 1.72
N ASP A 126 -14.36 11.10 2.49
CA ASP A 126 -15.35 10.20 1.94
C ASP A 126 -16.57 10.98 1.43
N GLU A 127 -16.89 10.74 0.17
CA GLU A 127 -18.03 11.32 -0.54
C GLU A 127 -19.06 10.24 -0.88
N ALA A 128 -18.71 8.96 -0.68
CA ALA A 128 -19.58 7.83 -0.98
C ALA A 128 -20.61 7.56 0.12
N HIS A 129 -20.34 7.91 1.39
CA HIS A 129 -21.19 7.63 2.54
C HIS A 129 -21.61 8.91 3.27
N SER A 130 -22.86 8.95 3.74
CA SER A 130 -23.35 10.01 4.61
C SER A 130 -22.84 9.78 6.04
N GLY A 131 -22.42 10.86 6.72
CA GLY A 131 -21.96 10.77 8.11
C GLY A 131 -20.61 10.06 8.30
N SER A 132 -19.73 10.08 7.30
CA SER A 132 -18.45 9.36 7.28
C SER A 132 -17.24 10.17 7.77
N TRP A 133 -17.48 11.20 8.58
CA TRP A 133 -16.42 12.08 9.06
C TRP A 133 -15.37 11.32 9.89
N ASP A 134 -15.81 10.44 10.79
CA ASP A 134 -14.92 9.60 11.59
C ASP A 134 -14.13 8.61 10.72
N HIS A 135 -14.76 8.05 9.68
CA HIS A 135 -14.09 7.15 8.74
C HIS A 135 -13.02 7.90 7.94
N SER A 136 -13.32 9.10 7.47
CA SER A 136 -12.35 9.97 6.79
C SER A 136 -11.20 10.36 7.71
N ALA A 137 -11.50 10.72 8.97
CA ALA A 137 -10.48 11.00 9.98
C ALA A 137 -9.58 9.78 10.23
N PHE A 138 -10.17 8.58 10.35
CA PHE A 138 -9.41 7.35 10.54
C PHE A 138 -8.49 7.03 9.35
N VAL A 139 -8.98 7.15 8.11
CA VAL A 139 -8.16 6.94 6.89
C VAL A 139 -6.95 7.88 6.89
N ARG A 140 -7.14 9.16 7.22
CA ARG A 140 -6.07 10.15 7.28
C ARG A 140 -5.03 9.81 8.35
N THR A 141 -5.49 9.49 9.56
CA THR A 141 -4.62 9.09 10.67
C THR A 141 -3.85 7.81 10.35
N TYR A 142 -4.50 6.83 9.72
CA TYR A 142 -3.85 5.57 9.39
C TYR A 142 -2.81 5.71 8.30
N ALA A 143 -3.05 6.57 7.30
CA ALA A 143 -2.05 6.91 6.29
C ALA A 143 -0.84 7.61 6.92
N LEU A 144 -1.06 8.57 7.83
CA LEU A 144 0.00 9.24 8.58
C LEU A 144 0.83 8.24 9.41
N TYR A 145 0.17 7.29 10.08
CA TYR A 145 0.86 6.24 10.82
C TYR A 145 1.78 5.40 9.92
N LEU A 146 1.31 5.00 8.73
CA LEU A 146 2.14 4.24 7.79
C LEU A 146 3.33 5.05 7.27
N ASP A 147 3.14 6.35 7.06
CA ASP A 147 4.20 7.27 6.62
C ASP A 147 5.29 7.39 7.71
N GLN A 148 4.89 7.61 8.96
CA GLN A 148 5.80 7.64 10.12
C GLN A 148 6.53 6.31 10.32
N ARG A 149 5.84 5.18 10.16
CA ARG A 149 6.45 3.85 10.26
C ARG A 149 7.52 3.65 9.18
N LEU A 150 7.30 4.16 7.97
CA LEU A 150 8.24 4.08 6.86
C LEU A 150 9.50 4.93 7.13
N GLU A 151 9.33 6.11 7.72
CA GLU A 151 10.45 6.95 8.18
C GLU A 151 11.25 6.29 9.30
N PHE A 152 10.58 5.65 10.26
CA PHE A 152 11.23 4.93 11.35
C PHE A 152 12.12 3.79 10.83
N PHE A 153 11.60 2.98 9.90
CA PHE A 153 12.35 1.89 9.27
C PHE A 153 13.64 2.39 8.58
N LEU A 154 13.60 3.58 7.94
CA LEU A 154 14.80 4.19 7.37
C LEU A 154 15.85 4.53 8.42
N HIS A 155 15.39 5.09 9.55
CA HIS A 155 16.27 5.52 10.63
C HIS A 155 16.99 4.33 11.27
N GLU A 156 16.30 3.22 11.50
CA GLU A 156 16.91 1.98 12.03
C GLU A 156 17.98 1.42 11.09
N ARG A 157 17.72 1.39 9.77
CA ARG A 157 18.72 0.92 8.79
C ARG A 157 19.97 1.81 8.74
N LYS A 158 19.80 3.12 8.88
CA LYS A 158 20.92 4.07 8.92
C LYS A 158 21.80 3.83 10.14
N GLN A 159 21.20 3.53 11.30
CA GLN A 159 21.93 3.22 12.53
C GLN A 159 22.66 1.87 12.46
N GLY A 160 22.02 0.82 11.95
CA GLY A 160 22.65 -0.52 11.82
C GLY A 160 23.83 -0.58 10.84
N SER A 161 23.91 0.35 9.88
CA SER A 161 25.07 0.49 8.99
C SER A 161 26.24 1.24 9.63
N GLY A 162 26.01 2.04 10.68
CA GLY A 162 27.03 2.82 11.36
C GLY A 162 27.72 2.06 12.51
N SER A 163 27.05 1.08 13.12
CA SER A 163 27.61 0.29 14.22
C SER A 163 28.67 -0.73 13.78
N ASN A 164 28.64 -1.18 12.51
CA ASN A 164 29.57 -2.19 11.99
C ASN A 164 30.94 -1.63 11.53
N ALA A 165 31.19 -0.33 11.71
CA ALA A 165 32.44 0.33 11.33
C ALA A 165 33.43 0.56 12.50
N SER A 166 33.10 0.13 13.73
CA SER A 166 33.89 0.45 14.94
C SER A 166 34.70 -0.69 15.55
N SER A 167 34.69 -1.90 14.99
CA SER A 167 35.48 -3.04 15.51
C SER A 167 36.56 -3.50 14.54
N SER A 168 37.57 -2.65 14.31
CA SER A 168 38.86 -3.10 13.76
C SER A 168 40.01 -2.30 14.41
N ALA A 169 40.10 -2.37 15.74
CA ALA A 169 41.33 -2.02 16.43
C ALA A 169 42.26 -3.24 16.38
N LYS A 170 43.16 -3.25 15.40
CA LYS A 170 44.29 -4.18 15.31
C LYS A 170 45.21 -3.96 16.52
N TRP A 171 45.42 -5.01 17.31
CA TRP A 171 46.49 -5.03 18.31
C TRP A 171 47.84 -5.19 17.60
N PRO A 172 48.89 -4.42 17.98
CA PRO A 172 50.23 -4.63 17.46
C PRO A 172 50.83 -5.87 18.13
N VAL A 173 51.31 -6.81 17.30
CA VAL A 173 52.20 -7.88 17.74
C VAL A 173 53.59 -7.28 17.89
N THR A 174 54.17 -7.35 19.08
CA THR A 174 55.60 -7.12 19.29
C THR A 174 56.26 -8.44 19.69
N ALA A 175 57.43 -8.65 19.08
CA ALA A 175 58.28 -9.84 19.10
C ALA A 175 58.86 -10.20 20.46
#